data_AF-A0A7S2DJ44-F1
#
_entry.id   AF-A0A7S2DJ44-F1
#
_cell.length_a   1.000
_cell.length_b   1.000
_cell.length_c   1.000
_cell.angle_alpha   90.00
_cell.angle_beta   90.00
_cell.angle_gamma   90.00
#
_symmetry.space_group_name_H-M   'P 1'
#
loop_
_entity.id
_entity.type
_entity.pdbx_description
1 polymer ?
#
loop_
_entity_poly.entity_id
_entity_poly.type
_entity_poly.pdbx_seq_one_letter_code
_entity_poly.pdbx_strand_id
1 'polypeptide(L)'
;MDDHDGQQQQYSRCDNKLTLPAPPAAKLLVFSVFFHIAIENVSQKDYFTEKLIDCLLTRTVPVYWGCPNICDYFDVSGIIVIEDESDDDDPDGGAVVSDNIVRVLKSLTPEDYFRRQEAIDRNYFLACKWINQNARMEHAIRCSLNDQ
;
A
#
# COMPACT_ATOMS: atom_id res chain seq x y z
N MET A 1 -19.25 -17.15 32.23
CA MET A 1 -20.67 -16.95 31.94
C MET A 1 -21.01 -15.52 32.32
N ASP A 2 -20.91 -14.49 31.50
CA ASP A 2 -20.42 -14.29 30.14
C ASP A 2 -20.12 -12.79 30.06
N ASP A 3 -18.85 -12.41 29.85
CA ASP A 3 -18.46 -11.03 29.56
C ASP A 3 -18.19 -10.93 28.06
N HIS A 4 -19.20 -10.49 27.31
CA HIS A 4 -19.05 -10.10 25.91
C HIS A 4 -19.67 -8.72 25.69
N ASP A 5 -18.99 -7.68 26.18
CA ASP A 5 -19.30 -6.30 25.81
C ASP A 5 -18.53 -5.95 24.53
N GLY A 6 -19.05 -6.44 23.41
CA GLY A 6 -18.56 -6.12 22.06
C GLY A 6 -19.23 -4.84 21.56
N GLN A 7 -18.74 -3.67 21.98
CA GLN A 7 -19.18 -2.41 21.37
C GLN A 7 -18.64 -2.33 19.92
N GLN A 8 -19.49 -2.70 18.96
CA GLN A 8 -19.27 -2.39 17.55
C GLN A 8 -19.36 -0.87 17.40
N GLN A 9 -18.22 -0.19 17.25
CA GLN A 9 -18.19 1.23 16.90
C GLN A 9 -18.82 1.40 15.51
N GLN A 10 -20.05 1.92 15.50
CA GLN A 10 -20.84 2.11 14.29
C GLN A 10 -20.32 3.34 13.54
N TYR A 11 -19.38 3.14 12.62
CA TYR A 11 -18.94 4.19 11.70
C TYR A 11 -20.09 4.55 10.75
N SER A 12 -20.57 5.80 10.83
CA SER A 12 -21.65 6.27 9.95
C SER A 12 -21.08 6.65 8.58
N ARG A 13 -21.56 5.99 7.52
CA ARG A 13 -21.38 6.43 6.13
C ARG A 13 -22.47 7.46 5.84
N CYS A 14 -22.13 8.74 5.79
CA CYS A 14 -22.97 9.72 5.10
C CYS A 14 -22.32 10.00 3.72
N ASP A 15 -23.11 9.94 2.65
CA ASP A 15 -22.68 10.34 1.29
C ASP A 15 -21.38 9.67 0.79
N ASN A 16 -21.20 8.35 1.00
CA ASN A 16 -19.97 7.60 0.71
C ASN A 16 -18.69 8.12 1.41
N LYS A 17 -18.83 9.08 2.33
CA LYS A 17 -17.73 9.63 3.13
C LYS A 17 -17.67 8.90 4.46
N LEU A 18 -16.58 8.19 4.70
CA LEU A 18 -16.26 7.63 6.01
C LEU A 18 -15.62 8.73 6.86
N THR A 19 -16.32 9.24 7.86
CA THR A 19 -15.74 10.17 8.82
C THR A 19 -14.96 9.36 9.85
N LEU A 20 -13.63 9.46 9.82
CA LEU A 20 -12.75 8.75 10.73
C LEU A 20 -12.66 9.48 12.08
N PRO A 21 -12.57 8.75 13.21
CA PRO A 21 -12.24 9.36 14.50
C PRO A 21 -10.82 9.94 14.48
N ALA A 22 -10.50 10.84 15.40
CA ALA A 22 -9.14 11.39 15.52
C ALA A 22 -8.10 10.26 15.74
N PRO A 23 -6.82 10.48 15.35
CA PRO A 23 -5.74 9.50 15.59
C PRO A 23 -5.67 9.13 17.09
N PRO A 24 -5.37 7.87 17.45
CA PRO A 24 -4.87 6.76 16.61
C PRO A 24 -5.96 5.86 16.00
N ALA A 25 -7.22 6.02 16.39
CA ALA A 25 -8.31 5.09 16.08
C ALA A 25 -8.60 4.98 14.56
N ALA A 26 -8.39 6.06 13.80
CA ALA A 26 -8.51 6.05 12.34
C ALA A 26 -7.66 4.98 11.64
N LYS A 27 -6.46 4.67 12.18
CA LYS A 27 -5.56 3.67 11.57
C LYS A 27 -6.03 2.24 11.81
N LEU A 28 -6.84 2.00 12.84
CA LEU A 28 -7.39 0.66 13.13
C LEU A 28 -8.35 0.16 12.05
N LEU A 29 -8.96 1.08 11.30
CA LEU A 29 -9.83 0.76 10.17
C LEU A 29 -9.07 0.25 8.95
N VAL A 30 -7.77 0.51 8.83
CA VAL A 30 -6.96 -0.04 7.72
C VAL A 30 -6.93 -1.57 7.80
N PHE A 31 -7.05 -2.16 9.01
CA PHE A 31 -7.13 -3.61 9.19
C PHE A 31 -8.47 -4.23 8.73
N SER A 32 -9.47 -3.43 8.35
CA SER A 32 -10.79 -3.91 7.91
C SER A 32 -11.17 -3.51 6.49
N VAL A 33 -10.21 -3.02 5.69
CA VAL A 33 -10.42 -2.69 4.26
C VAL A 33 -9.63 -3.62 3.34
N PHE A 34 -10.18 -3.89 2.15
CA PHE A 34 -9.54 -4.74 1.13
C PHE A 34 -8.48 -3.99 0.32
N PHE A 35 -8.67 -2.70 0.07
CA PHE A 35 -7.80 -1.89 -0.81
C PHE A 35 -7.32 -0.61 -0.11
N HIS A 36 -6.10 -0.18 -0.41
CA HIS A 36 -5.49 1.05 0.09
C HIS A 36 -4.83 1.81 -1.06
N ILE A 37 -4.98 3.13 -1.10
CA ILE A 37 -4.31 3.98 -2.10
C ILE A 37 -2.95 4.37 -1.52
N ALA A 38 -1.87 3.88 -2.11
CA ALA A 38 -0.50 4.10 -1.67
C ALA A 38 0.30 4.82 -2.77
N ILE A 39 0.15 6.14 -2.86
CA ILE A 39 0.80 6.96 -3.89
C ILE A 39 2.01 7.66 -3.29
N GLU A 40 3.17 7.50 -3.92
CA GLU A 40 4.36 8.24 -3.56
C GLU A 40 4.34 9.66 -4.13
N ASN A 41 5.15 10.54 -3.55
CA ASN A 41 5.25 11.92 -4.02
C ASN A 41 5.93 12.02 -5.39
N VAL A 42 6.75 11.04 -5.75
CA VAL A 42 7.53 10.98 -6.99
C VAL A 42 7.62 9.52 -7.47
N SER A 43 7.75 9.33 -8.79
CA SER A 43 8.09 8.04 -9.39
C SER A 43 9.60 7.94 -9.59
N GLN A 44 10.26 7.06 -8.84
CA GLN A 44 11.71 6.90 -8.91
C GLN A 44 12.11 5.43 -8.69
N LYS A 45 13.13 4.99 -9.44
CA LYS A 45 13.71 3.65 -9.28
C LYS A 45 14.19 3.42 -7.83
N ASP A 46 13.91 2.24 -7.30
CA ASP A 46 14.29 1.80 -5.95
C ASP A 46 13.67 2.66 -4.82
N TYR A 47 12.63 3.45 -5.12
CA TYR A 47 12.01 4.39 -4.18
C TYR A 47 10.57 3.99 -3.83
N PHE A 48 10.39 3.38 -2.66
CA PHE A 48 9.10 3.20 -2.02
C PHE A 48 9.21 3.47 -0.52
N THR A 49 8.12 3.89 0.09
CA THR A 49 8.11 4.38 1.47
C THR A 49 7.19 3.56 2.37
N GLU A 50 6.97 4.05 3.59
CA GLU A 50 6.01 3.49 4.54
C GLU A 50 4.59 3.37 3.96
N LYS A 51 4.22 4.18 2.96
CA LYS A 51 2.88 4.12 2.34
C LYS A 51 2.58 2.75 1.76
N LEU A 52 3.55 2.18 1.05
CA LEU A 52 3.41 0.82 0.52
C LEU A 52 3.62 -0.22 1.63
N ILE A 53 4.64 -0.05 2.47
CA ILE A 53 4.98 -1.03 3.50
C ILE A 53 3.84 -1.23 4.50
N ASP A 54 3.25 -0.14 5.01
CA ASP A 54 2.14 -0.21 5.96
C ASP A 54 0.95 -0.94 5.34
N CYS A 55 0.62 -0.67 4.06
CA CYS A 55 -0.45 -1.36 3.34
C CYS A 55 -0.20 -2.87 3.24
N LEU A 56 1.02 -3.29 2.90
CA LEU A 56 1.36 -4.71 2.78
C LEU A 56 1.34 -5.41 4.15
N LEU A 57 1.78 -4.73 5.20
CA LEU A 57 1.77 -5.25 6.57
C LEU A 57 0.34 -5.43 7.12
N THR A 58 -0.63 -4.66 6.63
CA THR A 58 -2.05 -4.83 6.99
C THR A 58 -2.78 -5.88 6.12
N ARG A 59 -2.06 -6.57 5.21
CA ARG A 59 -2.64 -7.49 4.21
C ARG A 59 -3.69 -6.82 3.32
N THR A 60 -3.56 -5.53 3.10
CA THR A 60 -4.43 -4.78 2.20
C THR A 60 -3.81 -4.75 0.81
N VAL A 61 -4.62 -4.79 -0.26
CA VAL A 61 -4.11 -4.70 -1.64
C VAL A 61 -3.83 -3.23 -1.97
N PRO A 62 -2.57 -2.86 -2.26
CA PRO A 62 -2.23 -1.50 -2.60
C PRO A 62 -2.65 -1.17 -4.04
N VAL A 63 -3.29 -0.02 -4.22
CA VAL A 63 -3.35 0.73 -5.48
C VAL A 63 -2.18 1.70 -5.47
N TYR A 64 -1.13 1.39 -6.23
CA TYR A 64 0.22 1.90 -5.99
C TYR A 64 0.81 2.64 -7.21
N TRP A 65 1.51 3.75 -6.95
CA TRP A 65 2.35 4.47 -7.91
C TRP A 65 3.58 5.04 -7.18
N GLY A 66 4.77 4.94 -7.78
CA GLY A 66 5.98 5.56 -7.21
C GLY A 66 7.31 4.85 -7.46
N CYS A 67 7.31 3.54 -7.75
CA CYS A 67 8.53 2.76 -7.97
C CYS A 67 8.42 1.94 -9.26
N PRO A 68 9.08 2.36 -10.36
CA PRO A 68 8.99 1.67 -11.65
C PRO A 68 9.46 0.21 -11.63
N ASN A 69 10.39 -0.13 -10.72
CA ASN A 69 10.93 -1.48 -10.58
C ASN A 69 10.44 -2.20 -9.30
N ILE A 70 9.21 -1.92 -8.89
CA ILE A 70 8.63 -2.53 -7.68
C ILE A 70 8.58 -4.07 -7.74
N CYS A 71 8.58 -4.65 -8.94
CA CYS A 71 8.67 -6.10 -9.18
C CYS A 71 9.95 -6.75 -8.64
N ASP A 72 11.02 -5.99 -8.44
CA ASP A 72 12.27 -6.49 -7.88
C ASP A 72 12.15 -6.75 -6.37
N TYR A 73 11.15 -6.15 -5.72
CA TYR A 73 10.99 -6.14 -4.26
C TYR A 73 9.75 -6.91 -3.79
N PHE A 74 8.68 -6.87 -4.56
CA PHE A 74 7.37 -7.44 -4.19
C PHE A 74 6.73 -8.19 -5.36
N ASP A 75 5.84 -9.12 -5.02
CA ASP A 75 5.01 -9.82 -5.98
C ASP A 75 3.91 -8.87 -6.51
N VAL A 76 4.08 -8.40 -7.75
CA VAL A 76 3.15 -7.48 -8.41
C VAL A 76 1.76 -8.08 -8.62
N SER A 77 1.58 -9.40 -8.56
CA SER A 77 0.24 -10.00 -8.59
C SER A 77 -0.58 -9.67 -7.34
N GLY A 78 0.06 -9.23 -6.26
CA GLY A 78 -0.58 -8.74 -5.04
C GLY A 78 -0.74 -7.21 -4.99
N ILE A 79 -0.34 -6.49 -6.04
CA ILE A 79 -0.31 -5.03 -6.12
C ILE A 79 -1.11 -4.60 -7.35
N ILE A 80 -1.84 -3.49 -7.26
CA ILE A 80 -2.46 -2.84 -8.40
C ILE A 80 -1.57 -1.65 -8.76
N VAL A 81 -0.63 -1.87 -9.67
CA VAL A 81 0.31 -0.85 -10.14
C VAL A 81 -0.43 0.09 -11.09
N ILE A 82 -0.35 1.39 -10.82
CA ILE A 82 -0.80 2.44 -11.72
C ILE A 82 0.38 2.82 -12.61
N GLU A 83 0.18 2.74 -13.91
CA GLU A 83 1.17 3.16 -14.89
C GLU A 83 0.99 4.65 -15.19
N ASP A 84 2.11 5.31 -15.41
CA ASP A 84 2.16 6.67 -15.93
C ASP A 84 2.15 6.56 -17.46
N GLU A 85 1.00 6.84 -18.08
CA GLU A 85 0.87 6.89 -19.54
C GLU A 85 1.18 8.30 -20.08
N SER A 86 1.91 9.13 -19.35
CA SER A 86 2.34 10.42 -19.89
C SER A 86 3.25 10.20 -21.10
N ASP A 87 2.77 10.64 -22.27
CA ASP A 87 3.64 10.92 -23.39
C ASP A 87 4.66 11.97 -22.91
N ASP A 88 5.96 11.75 -23.17
CA ASP A 88 7.09 12.58 -22.71
C ASP A 88 6.96 14.09 -23.05
N ASP A 89 5.97 14.47 -23.86
CA ASP A 89 5.68 15.82 -24.35
C ASP A 89 4.59 16.59 -23.57
N ASP A 90 3.89 15.98 -22.58
CA ASP A 90 2.84 16.66 -21.80
C ASP A 90 3.35 17.14 -20.42
N PRO A 91 3.54 18.47 -20.21
CA PRO A 91 4.00 19.01 -18.94
C PRO A 91 2.99 18.88 -17.78
N ASP A 92 1.75 18.45 -18.04
CA ASP A 92 0.69 18.31 -17.03
C ASP A 92 0.42 16.84 -16.61
N GLY A 93 1.39 15.94 -16.84
CA GLY A 93 1.31 14.47 -16.68
C GLY A 93 0.66 13.90 -15.40
N GLY A 94 0.47 14.70 -14.35
CA GLY A 94 -0.30 14.33 -13.16
C GLY A 94 -1.81 14.09 -13.39
N ALA A 95 -2.41 14.66 -14.45
CA ALA A 95 -3.82 14.45 -14.78
C ALA A 95 -4.11 12.99 -15.19
N VAL A 96 -3.20 12.35 -15.92
CA VAL A 96 -3.35 10.99 -16.46
C VAL A 96 -3.36 9.94 -15.34
N VAL A 97 -2.45 10.06 -14.37
CA VAL A 97 -2.36 9.15 -13.22
C VAL A 97 -3.62 9.20 -12.36
N SER A 98 -4.15 10.40 -12.10
CA SER A 98 -5.35 10.59 -11.29
C SER A 98 -6.59 9.93 -11.92
N ASP A 99 -6.76 10.07 -13.24
CA ASP A 99 -7.84 9.42 -13.97
C ASP A 99 -7.71 7.89 -13.97
N ASN A 100 -6.49 7.38 -14.13
CA ASN A 100 -6.22 5.93 -14.06
C ASN A 100 -6.55 5.37 -12.68
N ILE A 101 -6.21 6.07 -11.60
CA ILE A 101 -6.62 5.70 -10.24
C ILE A 101 -8.15 5.62 -10.14
N VAL A 102 -8.87 6.66 -10.59
CA VAL A 102 -10.34 6.68 -10.51
C VAL A 102 -10.97 5.54 -11.32
N ARG A 103 -10.42 5.21 -12.50
CA ARG A 103 -10.87 4.08 -13.32
C ARG A 103 -10.69 2.76 -12.59
N VAL A 104 -9.49 2.52 -12.05
CA VAL A 104 -9.19 1.32 -11.28
C VAL A 104 -10.14 1.18 -10.10
N LEU A 105 -10.29 2.22 -9.28
CA LEU A 105 -11.14 2.21 -8.09
C LEU A 105 -12.61 1.88 -8.41
N LYS A 106 -13.12 2.31 -9.58
CA LYS A 106 -14.48 1.99 -10.02
C LYS A 106 -14.67 0.53 -10.44
N SER A 107 -13.59 -0.17 -10.77
CA SER A 107 -13.62 -1.58 -11.18
C SER A 107 -13.41 -2.59 -10.04
N LEU A 108 -12.90 -2.16 -8.88
CA LEU A 108 -12.50 -3.08 -7.81
C LEU A 108 -13.69 -3.74 -7.13
N THR A 109 -13.60 -5.06 -6.95
CA THR A 109 -14.56 -5.88 -6.22
C THR A 109 -13.89 -6.67 -5.08
N PRO A 110 -14.65 -7.18 -4.10
CA PRO A 110 -14.11 -8.10 -3.10
C PRO A 110 -13.45 -9.35 -3.70
N GLU A 111 -13.96 -9.85 -4.82
CA GLU A 111 -13.38 -11.01 -5.51
C GLU A 111 -11.97 -10.71 -6.02
N ASP A 112 -11.68 -9.48 -6.45
CA ASP A 112 -10.32 -9.05 -6.83
C ASP A 112 -9.34 -9.21 -5.67
N TYR A 113 -9.77 -8.91 -4.45
CA TYR A 113 -8.95 -9.09 -3.25
C TYR A 113 -8.68 -10.58 -3.02
N PHE A 114 -9.73 -11.41 -2.98
CA PHE A 114 -9.58 -12.84 -2.69
C PHE A 114 -8.75 -13.57 -3.76
N ARG A 115 -8.83 -13.15 -5.02
CA ARG A 115 -8.00 -13.71 -6.11
C ARG A 115 -6.50 -13.43 -5.91
N ARG A 116 -6.13 -12.43 -5.10
CA ARG A 116 -4.74 -12.05 -4.83
C ARG A 116 -4.21 -12.62 -3.51
N GLN A 117 -4.99 -13.42 -2.78
CA GLN A 117 -4.69 -13.85 -1.41
C GLN A 117 -3.27 -14.41 -1.23
N GLU A 118 -2.82 -15.29 -2.13
CA GLU A 118 -1.48 -15.86 -2.02
C GLU A 118 -0.38 -14.79 -2.18
N ALA A 119 -0.56 -13.84 -3.08
CA ALA A 119 0.39 -12.76 -3.31
C ALA A 119 0.38 -11.74 -2.17
N ILE A 120 -0.79 -11.48 -1.59
CA ILE A 120 -0.95 -10.66 -0.37
C ILE A 120 -0.12 -11.26 0.76
N ASP A 121 -0.24 -12.57 1.00
CA ASP A 121 0.51 -13.23 2.07
C ASP A 121 2.02 -13.24 1.78
N ARG A 122 2.44 -13.47 0.53
CA ARG A 122 3.86 -13.33 0.14
C ARG A 122 4.38 -11.92 0.41
N ASN A 123 3.63 -10.90 0.00
CA ASN A 123 4.02 -9.51 0.17
C ASN A 123 4.06 -9.07 1.63
N TYR A 124 3.19 -9.60 2.50
CA TYR A 124 3.28 -9.39 3.93
C TYR A 124 4.65 -9.83 4.47
N PHE A 125 5.11 -11.04 4.14
CA PHE A 125 6.41 -11.53 4.58
C PHE A 125 7.59 -10.75 3.99
N LEU A 126 7.49 -10.32 2.72
CA LEU A 126 8.49 -9.46 2.11
C LEU A 126 8.54 -8.09 2.80
N ALA A 127 7.38 -7.51 3.12
CA ALA A 127 7.26 -6.22 3.82
C ALA A 127 7.83 -6.29 5.25
N CYS A 128 7.74 -7.43 5.94
CA CYS A 128 8.37 -7.61 7.24
C CYS A 128 9.88 -7.33 7.24
N LYS A 129 10.57 -7.54 6.10
CA LYS A 129 12.00 -7.20 5.95
C LYS A 129 12.26 -5.70 6.04
N TRP A 130 11.25 -4.85 5.92
CA TRP A 130 11.38 -3.38 5.90
C TRP A 130 11.02 -2.73 7.24
N ILE A 131 10.55 -3.50 8.23
CA ILE A 131 10.12 -2.98 9.54
C ILE A 131 11.29 -2.39 10.34
N ASN A 132 12.44 -3.09 10.39
CA ASN A 132 13.59 -2.66 11.18
C ASN A 132 14.63 -1.96 10.29
N GLN A 133 14.38 -0.69 9.99
CA GLN A 133 15.29 0.13 9.19
C GLN A 133 16.69 0.23 9.82
N ASN A 134 16.79 0.34 11.15
CA ASN A 134 18.07 0.47 11.86
C ASN A 134 18.97 -0.76 11.66
N ALA A 135 18.44 -1.96 11.87
CA ALA A 135 19.19 -3.19 11.65
C ALA A 135 19.63 -3.35 10.19
N ARG A 136 18.85 -2.84 9.24
CA ARG A 136 19.19 -2.89 7.82
C ARG A 136 20.26 -1.89 7.41
N MET A 137 20.18 -0.66 7.92
CA MET A 137 21.24 0.32 7.73
C MET A 137 22.55 -0.22 8.31
N GLU A 138 22.50 -0.79 9.53
CA GLU A 138 23.67 -1.41 10.15
C GLU A 138 24.22 -2.56 9.30
N HIS A 139 23.37 -3.45 8.79
CA HIS A 139 23.79 -4.55 7.93
C HIS A 139 24.44 -4.05 6.63
N ALA A 140 23.82 -3.07 5.94
CA ALA A 140 24.35 -2.50 4.71
C ALA A 140 25.70 -1.81 4.92
N ILE A 141 25.87 -1.08 6.04
CA ILE A 141 27.14 -0.48 6.43
C ILE A 141 28.18 -1.58 6.67
N ARG A 142 27.85 -2.61 7.46
CA ARG A 142 28.77 -3.72 7.76
C ARG A 142 29.22 -4.47 6.50
N CYS A 143 28.31 -4.78 5.57
CA CYS A 143 28.66 -5.40 4.30
C CYS A 143 29.62 -4.52 3.49
N SER A 144 29.34 -3.21 3.40
CA SER A 144 30.19 -2.28 2.66
C SER A 144 31.58 -2.09 3.27
N LEU A 145 31.73 -2.26 4.59
CA LEU A 145 33.01 -2.15 5.31
C LEU A 145 33.83 -3.45 5.28
N ASN A 146 33.18 -4.61 5.15
CA ASN A 146 33.84 -5.93 5.12
C ASN A 146 34.27 -6.37 3.71
N ASP A 147 33.80 -5.67 2.67
CA ASP A 147 34.21 -5.88 1.28
C ASP A 147 35.47 -5.04 0.89
N GLN A 148 36.21 -4.51 1.89
CA GLN A 148 37.53 -3.87 1.75
C GLN A 148 38.64 -4.75 2.35
#